data_AF-C3ZIU9-F1
#
_entry.id   AF-C3ZIU9-F1
#
_cell.length_a   1.000
_cell.length_b   1.000
_cell.length_c   1.000
_cell.angle_alpha   90.00
_cell.angle_beta   90.00
_cell.angle_gamma   90.00
#
_symmetry.space_group_name_H-M   'P 1'
#
loop_
_entity.id
_entity.type
_entity.pdbx_description
1 polymer ?
#
loop_
_entity_poly.entity_id
_entity_poly.type
_entity_poly.pdbx_seq_one_letter_code
_entity_poly.pdbx_strand_id
1 'polypeptide(L)'
;MAEHDIDSGAHRLSGEGEVPQRRQSYNFSDNFSVLGYSSYRKIAMRLSEERAVTENWTGLADKLGYGSVEDIGNFRVQADALKEIPAMLLLKEWSTKPGATIQVMVDALTEMDRPDVLEIVEEAMEDQFTLHYVVVTAEGVRLPVHKVQVLGSDSLKNSLQTSLEQTGLSTDDLAIQEPDIIEGDISVGWKSPSRLVKGRQLVLRHKDCPPPPAAHQDVPPPGLSSSFPRLSVPPIAVSSPEDRGVPVSPVSIGSLDELPGLMDNISVISEDVDVEWEEPADRGACSLPGWHPNLPDRTKYIHQVMAPYIAADGWFLVRPLDNNRLAVSVTFNGGIRHFKIHRTRDDRYYFHRKQRREESIDDLINIYSMEGLPTAESRRVNRPSRPSHPSDEPPPLPPRPGQPAGPPAVPTRDSMVYLKHPIPVDKELEERLKKKEEEHYYKN
;
A
#
# COMPACT_ATOMS: atom_id res chain seq x y z
N MET A 1 82.65 -2.92 -20.94
CA MET A 1 81.66 -4.01 -20.85
C MET A 1 80.65 -3.55 -19.81
N ALA A 2 79.42 -3.31 -20.27
CA ALA A 2 78.33 -2.76 -19.48
C ALA A 2 77.62 -3.91 -18.76
N GLU A 3 77.48 -3.80 -17.43
CA GLU A 3 76.61 -4.66 -16.65
C GLU A 3 75.35 -3.86 -16.28
N HIS A 4 74.22 -4.48 -16.55
CA HIS A 4 72.89 -3.90 -16.57
C HIS A 4 72.20 -4.10 -15.21
N ASP A 5 71.58 -3.03 -14.73
CA ASP A 5 70.59 -2.96 -13.66
C ASP A 5 69.48 -4.01 -13.80
N ILE A 6 69.07 -4.64 -12.69
CA ILE A 6 67.65 -4.90 -12.36
C ILE A 6 67.48 -4.79 -10.84
N ASP A 7 67.16 -3.59 -10.37
CA ASP A 7 66.66 -3.33 -9.02
C ASP A 7 65.15 -3.62 -9.00
N SER A 8 64.77 -4.74 -8.39
CA SER A 8 63.36 -5.18 -8.26
C SER A 8 62.73 -4.56 -7.02
N GLY A 9 62.46 -3.25 -7.09
CA GLY A 9 61.71 -2.51 -6.09
C GLY A 9 60.22 -2.88 -6.12
N ALA A 10 59.82 -3.85 -5.30
CA ALA A 10 58.42 -4.16 -5.05
C ALA A 10 57.76 -3.05 -4.20
N HIS A 11 57.25 -2.01 -4.85
CA HIS A 11 56.33 -1.06 -4.24
C HIS A 11 54.99 -1.75 -3.96
N ARG A 12 54.85 -2.29 -2.73
CA ARG A 12 53.54 -2.53 -2.14
C ARG A 12 52.88 -1.18 -1.87
N LEU A 13 52.02 -0.77 -2.80
CA LEU A 13 51.02 0.27 -2.56
C LEU A 13 49.99 -0.31 -1.58
N SER A 14 50.24 -0.12 -0.28
CA SER A 14 49.20 -0.23 0.74
C SER A 14 48.23 0.93 0.53
N GLY A 15 47.25 0.75 -0.35
CA GLY A 15 46.06 1.58 -0.35
C GLY A 15 45.29 1.27 0.93
N GLU A 16 45.57 2.04 1.98
CA GLU A 16 44.62 2.19 3.09
C GLU A 16 43.36 2.79 2.48
N GLY A 17 42.42 1.92 2.09
CA GLY A 17 41.08 2.34 1.74
C GLY A 17 40.53 3.07 2.95
N GLU A 18 40.19 4.35 2.79
CA GLU A 18 39.39 5.10 3.75
C GLU A 18 38.20 4.20 4.12
N VAL A 19 38.23 3.67 5.35
CA VAL A 19 37.07 3.02 5.93
C VAL A 19 35.99 4.10 5.93
N PRO A 20 34.87 3.92 5.18
CA PRO A 20 33.84 4.93 5.10
C PRO A 20 33.46 5.32 6.52
N GLN A 21 33.54 6.62 6.84
CA GLN A 21 33.16 7.14 8.15
C GLN A 21 31.72 6.69 8.44
N ARG A 22 31.59 5.57 9.17
CA ARG A 22 30.31 5.02 9.60
C ARG A 22 29.57 6.12 10.33
N ARG A 23 28.40 6.49 9.80
CA ARG A 23 27.53 7.53 10.35
C ARG A 23 27.26 7.19 11.81
N GLN A 24 27.82 7.99 12.73
CA GLN A 24 27.82 7.72 14.19
C GLN A 24 26.44 7.90 14.86
N SER A 25 25.34 7.93 14.10
CA SER A 25 24.01 8.23 14.62
C SER A 25 23.24 7.02 15.15
N TYR A 26 23.75 5.79 14.95
CA TYR A 26 23.00 4.60 15.34
C TYR A 26 23.34 4.12 16.74
N ASN A 27 22.31 3.81 17.52
CA ASN A 27 22.49 3.13 18.79
C ASN A 27 22.60 1.62 18.57
N PHE A 28 23.81 1.13 18.31
CA PHE A 28 24.06 -0.30 18.12
C PHE A 28 23.74 -1.17 19.36
N SER A 29 23.53 -0.55 20.53
CA SER A 29 23.11 -1.25 21.75
C SER A 29 21.62 -1.64 21.76
N ASP A 30 20.81 -1.13 20.82
CA ASP A 30 19.40 -1.48 20.72
C ASP A 30 19.23 -2.98 20.40
N ASN A 31 18.15 -3.57 20.92
CA ASN A 31 17.83 -4.96 20.66
C ASN A 31 17.46 -5.15 19.18
N PHE A 32 17.88 -6.26 18.58
CA PHE A 32 17.68 -6.56 17.17
C PHE A 32 16.21 -6.67 16.76
N SER A 33 15.28 -6.95 17.70
CA SER A 33 13.82 -6.90 17.47
C SER A 33 13.31 -5.57 16.95
N VAL A 34 14.08 -4.50 17.14
CA VAL A 34 13.76 -3.15 16.70
C VAL A 34 13.71 -3.02 15.18
N LEU A 35 14.33 -3.92 14.39
CA LEU A 35 14.29 -3.84 12.92
C LEU A 35 12.96 -4.31 12.30
N GLY A 36 12.15 -5.05 13.05
CA GLY A 36 10.85 -5.55 12.59
C GLY A 36 10.91 -6.70 11.59
N TYR A 37 9.73 -7.27 11.30
CA TYR A 37 9.58 -8.51 10.54
C TYR A 37 10.03 -8.40 9.07
N SER A 38 9.76 -7.29 8.40
CA SER A 38 10.13 -7.09 6.98
C SER A 38 11.64 -7.15 6.80
N SER A 39 12.39 -6.46 7.66
CA SER A 39 13.85 -6.49 7.65
C SER A 39 14.38 -7.89 7.95
N TYR A 40 13.77 -8.63 8.88
CA TYR A 40 14.16 -10.01 9.17
C TYR A 40 14.01 -10.91 7.95
N ARG A 41 12.91 -10.75 7.20
CA ARG A 41 12.68 -11.51 5.98
C ARG A 41 13.72 -11.20 4.91
N LYS A 42 14.02 -9.91 4.67
CA LYS A 42 15.07 -9.50 3.71
C LYS A 42 16.43 -10.11 4.07
N ILE A 43 16.82 -10.01 5.35
CA ILE A 43 18.06 -10.57 5.88
C ILE A 43 18.07 -12.10 5.73
N ALA A 44 16.98 -12.78 6.12
CA ALA A 44 16.83 -14.23 6.06
C ALA A 44 16.95 -14.75 4.63
N MET A 45 16.26 -14.12 3.66
CA MET A 45 16.36 -14.46 2.24
C MET A 45 17.80 -14.38 1.76
N ARG A 46 18.51 -13.30 2.11
CA ARG A 46 19.89 -13.08 1.67
C ARG A 46 20.89 -14.04 2.33
N LEU A 47 20.62 -14.48 3.56
CA LEU A 47 21.40 -15.51 4.26
C LEU A 47 21.12 -16.94 3.77
N SER A 48 19.98 -17.15 3.09
CA SER A 48 19.58 -18.44 2.53
C SER A 48 20.14 -18.72 1.14
N GLU A 49 20.69 -17.72 0.45
CA GLU A 49 21.42 -17.94 -0.79
C GLU A 49 22.62 -18.88 -0.58
N GLU A 50 22.75 -19.91 -1.41
CA GLU A 50 23.81 -20.91 -1.30
C GLU A 50 25.19 -20.30 -1.61
N ARG A 51 25.88 -19.86 -0.56
CA ARG A 51 27.32 -19.59 -0.53
C ARG A 51 28.06 -20.68 0.25
N ALA A 52 29.35 -20.47 0.53
CA ALA A 52 30.09 -21.33 1.43
C ALA A 52 29.34 -21.52 2.77
N VAL A 53 29.47 -22.69 3.39
CA VAL A 53 28.73 -23.04 4.62
C VAL A 53 28.99 -22.03 5.75
N THR A 54 30.19 -21.47 5.81
CA THR A 54 30.60 -20.45 6.79
C THR A 54 29.96 -19.08 6.54
N GLU A 55 29.42 -18.85 5.35
CA GLU A 55 28.88 -17.56 4.92
C GLU A 55 27.34 -17.54 4.90
N ASN A 56 26.67 -18.66 5.13
CA ASN A 56 25.21 -18.74 5.10
C ASN A 56 24.58 -18.61 6.50
N TRP A 57 23.26 -18.76 6.60
CA TRP A 57 22.54 -18.70 7.88
C TRP A 57 23.05 -19.69 8.95
N THR A 58 23.65 -20.83 8.58
CA THR A 58 24.23 -21.78 9.55
C THR A 58 25.54 -21.27 10.14
N GLY A 59 26.36 -20.57 9.34
CA GLY A 59 27.52 -19.83 9.84
C GLY A 59 27.11 -18.72 10.80
N LEU A 60 26.02 -18.01 10.48
CA LEU A 60 25.46 -17.00 11.40
C LEU A 60 24.94 -17.66 12.68
N ALA A 61 24.23 -18.78 12.59
CA ALA A 61 23.74 -19.52 13.75
C ALA A 61 24.89 -19.88 14.70
N ASP A 62 26.01 -20.38 14.17
CA ASP A 62 27.22 -20.68 14.95
C ASP A 62 27.75 -19.45 15.70
N LYS A 63 27.91 -18.32 15.00
CA LYS A 63 28.33 -17.04 15.59
C LYS A 63 27.38 -16.52 16.67
N LEU A 64 26.08 -16.81 16.55
CA LEU A 64 25.05 -16.41 17.51
C LEU A 64 24.84 -17.42 18.65
N GLY A 65 25.66 -18.49 18.72
CA GLY A 65 25.61 -19.49 19.79
C GLY A 65 24.63 -20.65 19.55
N TYR A 66 24.25 -20.88 18.29
CA TYR A 66 23.40 -21.99 17.80
C TYR A 66 24.19 -22.92 16.85
N GLY A 67 25.48 -23.12 17.11
CA GLY A 67 26.37 -23.89 16.24
C GLY A 67 26.22 -25.41 16.33
N SER A 68 25.40 -25.92 17.25
CA SER A 68 25.24 -27.37 17.39
C SER A 68 24.47 -27.95 16.20
N VAL A 69 24.82 -29.17 15.81
CA VAL A 69 24.12 -29.89 14.72
C VAL A 69 22.64 -30.07 15.04
N GLU A 70 22.31 -30.23 16.33
CA GLU A 70 20.94 -30.35 16.82
C GLU A 70 20.17 -29.04 16.64
N ASP A 71 20.74 -27.89 17.01
CA ASP A 71 20.09 -26.58 16.83
C ASP A 71 19.82 -26.28 15.36
N ILE A 72 20.82 -26.48 14.50
CA ILE A 72 20.69 -26.27 13.05
C ILE A 72 19.64 -27.23 12.48
N GLY A 73 19.61 -28.48 12.93
CA GLY A 73 18.61 -29.47 12.55
C GLY A 73 17.19 -29.06 12.97
N ASN A 74 17.04 -28.56 14.19
CA ASN A 74 15.77 -28.12 14.74
C ASN A 74 15.19 -26.95 13.93
N PHE A 75 16.00 -25.95 13.58
CA PHE A 75 15.55 -24.84 12.74
C PHE A 75 15.09 -25.29 11.35
N ARG A 76 15.74 -26.28 10.73
CA ARG A 76 15.32 -26.83 9.44
C ARG A 76 13.97 -27.55 9.54
N VAL A 77 13.83 -28.45 10.51
CA VAL A 77 12.59 -29.21 10.73
C VAL A 77 11.42 -28.28 11.04
N GLN A 78 11.65 -27.27 11.87
CA GLN A 78 10.62 -26.29 12.22
C GLN A 78 10.25 -25.39 11.03
N ALA A 79 11.25 -24.97 10.24
CA ALA A 79 11.03 -24.19 9.03
C ALA A 79 10.18 -24.95 8.00
N ASP A 80 10.49 -26.23 7.78
CA ASP A 80 9.72 -27.10 6.88
C ASP A 80 8.26 -27.27 7.36
N ALA A 81 8.07 -27.46 8.67
CA ALA A 81 6.74 -27.59 9.27
C ALA A 81 5.89 -26.31 9.13
N LEU A 82 6.53 -25.15 9.25
CA LEU A 82 5.87 -23.84 9.17
C LEU A 82 5.84 -23.25 7.76
N LYS A 83 6.48 -23.90 6.78
CA LYS A 83 6.75 -23.35 5.45
C LYS A 83 7.44 -21.98 5.52
N GLU A 84 8.35 -21.81 6.48
CA GLU A 84 9.17 -20.61 6.64
C GLU A 84 10.63 -20.88 6.24
N ILE A 85 11.45 -19.82 6.23
CA ILE A 85 12.89 -19.90 5.95
C ILE A 85 13.63 -20.17 7.28
N PRO A 86 14.57 -21.15 7.36
CA PRO A 86 15.30 -21.43 8.61
C PRO A 86 15.99 -20.21 9.22
N ALA A 87 16.60 -19.37 8.38
CA ALA A 87 17.23 -18.11 8.81
C ALA A 87 16.22 -17.17 9.49
N MET A 88 14.94 -17.16 9.06
CA MET A 88 13.90 -16.34 9.67
C MET A 88 13.60 -16.79 11.10
N LEU A 89 13.51 -18.10 11.32
CA LEU A 89 13.29 -18.67 12.65
C LEU A 89 14.46 -18.39 13.59
N LEU A 90 15.70 -18.54 13.08
CA LEU A 90 16.91 -18.19 13.82
C LEU A 90 16.88 -16.72 14.29
N LEU A 91 16.61 -15.78 13.38
CA LEU A 91 16.58 -14.35 13.71
C LEU A 91 15.46 -14.01 14.70
N LYS A 92 14.26 -14.59 14.51
CA LYS A 92 13.14 -14.43 15.45
C LYS A 92 13.52 -14.93 16.83
N GLU A 93 14.02 -16.16 16.95
CA GLU A 93 14.37 -16.74 18.24
C GLU A 93 15.52 -15.98 18.91
N TRP A 94 16.59 -15.72 18.16
CA TRP A 94 17.75 -15.00 18.69
C TRP A 94 17.39 -13.60 19.18
N SER A 95 16.51 -12.87 18.47
CA SER A 95 16.11 -11.50 18.86
C SER A 95 15.49 -11.42 20.27
N THR A 96 14.93 -12.53 20.76
CA THR A 96 14.33 -12.61 22.11
C THR A 96 15.36 -12.86 23.21
N LYS A 97 16.59 -13.26 22.87
CA LYS A 97 17.64 -13.53 23.85
C LYS A 97 18.20 -12.23 24.47
N PRO A 98 18.58 -12.27 25.76
CA PRO A 98 19.32 -11.17 26.35
C PRO A 98 20.67 -10.99 25.64
N GLY A 99 21.00 -9.74 25.28
CA GLY A 99 22.22 -9.43 24.53
C GLY A 99 22.09 -9.53 23.01
N ALA A 100 20.91 -9.86 22.47
CA ALA A 100 20.64 -9.82 21.04
C ALA A 100 20.55 -8.39 20.51
N THR A 101 21.70 -7.72 20.43
CA THR A 101 21.82 -6.32 20.01
C THR A 101 22.19 -6.21 18.55
N ILE A 102 21.88 -5.07 17.94
CA ILE A 102 22.27 -4.77 16.56
C ILE A 102 23.80 -4.84 16.40
N GLN A 103 24.58 -4.40 17.40
CA GLN A 103 26.04 -4.50 17.40
C GLN A 103 26.50 -5.95 17.19
N VAL A 104 25.96 -6.88 17.98
CA VAL A 104 26.35 -8.30 17.91
C VAL A 104 26.03 -8.90 16.54
N MET A 105 24.90 -8.52 15.93
CA MET A 105 24.58 -8.94 14.57
C MET A 105 25.57 -8.37 13.54
N VAL A 106 25.90 -7.07 13.63
CA VAL A 106 26.85 -6.42 12.73
C VAL A 106 28.24 -7.02 12.86
N ASP A 107 28.70 -7.30 14.08
CA ASP A 107 29.99 -7.93 14.33
C ASP A 107 30.03 -9.35 13.74
N ALA A 108 28.98 -10.16 13.97
CA ALA A 108 28.88 -11.51 13.41
C ALA A 108 28.91 -11.52 11.87
N LEU A 109 28.14 -10.63 11.23
CA LEU A 109 28.11 -10.52 9.76
C LEU A 109 29.43 -9.97 9.18
N THR A 110 30.12 -9.10 9.92
CA THR A 110 31.46 -8.60 9.55
C THR A 110 32.50 -9.72 9.63
N GLU A 111 32.47 -10.53 10.69
CA GLU A 111 33.34 -11.71 10.83
C GLU A 111 33.09 -12.78 9.76
N MET A 112 31.87 -12.86 9.24
CA MET A 112 31.49 -13.76 8.14
C MET A 112 31.79 -13.20 6.75
N ASP A 113 32.32 -11.98 6.64
CA ASP A 113 32.56 -11.28 5.36
C ASP A 113 31.30 -11.20 4.48
N ARG A 114 30.17 -10.80 5.09
CA ARG A 114 28.86 -10.63 4.42
C ARG A 114 28.44 -9.15 4.32
N PRO A 115 29.15 -8.32 3.53
CA PRO A 115 28.81 -6.90 3.36
C PRO A 115 27.42 -6.70 2.71
N ASP A 116 26.96 -7.66 1.91
CA ASP A 116 25.65 -7.63 1.27
C ASP A 116 24.48 -7.79 2.25
N VAL A 117 24.68 -8.49 3.36
CA VAL A 117 23.68 -8.60 4.44
C VAL A 117 23.79 -7.41 5.38
N LEU A 118 25.02 -6.94 5.62
CA LEU A 118 25.26 -5.71 6.40
C LEU A 118 24.55 -4.50 5.79
N GLU A 119 24.59 -4.35 4.47
CA GLU A 119 23.88 -3.27 3.76
C GLU A 119 22.37 -3.29 4.07
N ILE A 120 21.73 -4.47 4.09
CA ILE A 120 20.31 -4.62 4.44
C ILE A 120 20.06 -4.25 5.91
N VAL A 121 20.97 -4.60 6.81
CA VAL A 121 20.88 -4.23 8.24
C VAL A 121 21.02 -2.73 8.40
N GLU A 122 21.97 -2.10 7.70
CA GLU A 122 22.21 -0.65 7.74
C GLU A 122 21.02 0.13 7.13
N GLU A 123 20.47 -0.30 5.99
CA GLU A 123 19.24 0.25 5.40
C GLU A 123 18.07 0.12 6.38
N ALA A 124 17.89 -1.06 6.97
CA ALA A 124 16.86 -1.28 7.98
C ALA A 124 17.07 -0.37 9.19
N MET A 125 18.31 -0.14 9.63
CA MET A 125 18.57 0.80 10.71
C MET A 125 18.19 2.22 10.29
N GLU A 126 18.61 2.69 9.12
CA GLU A 126 18.26 4.03 8.61
C GLU A 126 16.75 4.27 8.57
N ASP A 127 15.98 3.31 8.06
CA ASP A 127 14.52 3.37 8.04
C ASP A 127 13.92 3.44 9.45
N GLN A 128 14.49 2.66 10.37
CA GLN A 128 13.99 2.54 11.74
C GLN A 128 14.34 3.78 12.59
N PHE A 129 15.34 4.56 12.19
CA PHE A 129 15.69 5.83 12.82
C PHE A 129 15.20 7.04 12.01
N THR A 130 14.25 6.86 11.10
CA THR A 130 13.64 7.97 10.36
C THR A 130 12.18 8.16 10.76
N LEU A 131 11.86 9.38 11.20
CA LEU A 131 10.50 9.81 11.52
C LEU A 131 9.94 10.61 10.35
N HIS A 132 8.77 10.19 9.88
CA HIS A 132 8.05 10.85 8.80
C HIS A 132 6.96 11.73 9.40
N TYR A 133 6.92 13.01 9.04
CA TYR A 133 5.82 13.88 9.48
C TYR A 133 5.31 14.79 8.38
N VAL A 134 4.04 15.17 8.49
CA VAL A 134 3.34 16.13 7.66
C VAL A 134 2.85 17.25 8.55
N VAL A 135 3.02 18.49 8.12
CA VAL A 135 2.46 19.66 8.81
C VAL A 135 1.21 20.12 8.09
N VAL A 136 0.15 20.37 8.84
CA VAL A 136 -1.07 21.05 8.41
C VAL A 136 -1.02 22.48 8.94
N THR A 137 -0.96 23.46 8.04
CA THR A 137 -0.90 24.88 8.39
C THR A 137 -2.22 25.37 8.98
N ALA A 138 -2.25 26.61 9.49
CA ALA A 138 -3.46 27.24 10.01
C ALA A 138 -4.58 27.29 8.95
N GLU A 139 -4.22 27.46 7.68
CA GLU A 139 -5.14 27.47 6.53
C GLU A 139 -5.64 26.08 6.14
N GLY A 140 -5.16 25.02 6.79
CA GLY A 140 -5.50 23.64 6.47
C GLY A 140 -4.70 23.04 5.31
N VAL A 141 -3.65 23.73 4.84
CA VAL A 141 -2.79 23.24 3.76
C VAL A 141 -1.81 22.21 4.32
N ARG A 142 -1.69 21.06 3.64
CA ARG A 142 -0.70 20.03 3.96
C ARG A 142 0.64 20.36 3.29
N LEU A 143 1.68 20.50 4.09
CA LEU A 143 3.05 20.62 3.61
C LEU A 143 3.61 19.24 3.20
N PRO A 144 4.65 19.20 2.34
CA PRO A 144 5.29 17.95 1.94
C PRO A 144 5.73 17.10 3.14
N VAL A 145 5.83 15.79 2.92
CA VAL A 145 6.32 14.87 3.96
C VAL A 145 7.79 15.18 4.23
N HIS A 146 8.12 15.47 5.48
CA HIS A 146 9.50 15.65 5.94
C HIS A 146 9.99 14.36 6.61
N LYS A 147 11.28 14.05 6.41
CA LYS A 147 11.97 12.92 7.03
C LYS A 147 13.03 13.45 7.99
N VAL A 148 13.03 12.98 9.23
CA VAL A 148 14.00 13.41 10.25
C VAL A 148 14.62 12.20 10.90
N GLN A 149 15.95 12.21 10.99
CA GLN A 149 16.65 11.19 11.76
C GLN A 149 16.41 11.40 13.26
N VAL A 150 15.93 10.35 13.92
CA VAL A 150 15.56 10.32 15.33
C VAL A 150 16.52 9.41 16.08
N LEU A 151 17.09 9.93 17.17
CA LEU A 151 17.77 9.10 18.15
C LEU A 151 16.71 8.43 19.05
N GLY A 152 16.84 7.12 19.27
CA GLY A 152 15.80 6.31 19.93
C GLY A 152 15.44 6.73 21.36
N SER A 153 16.34 7.44 22.05
CA SER A 153 16.14 7.95 23.42
C SER A 153 15.49 9.33 23.50
N ASP A 154 15.44 10.07 22.38
CA ASP A 154 14.98 11.45 22.40
C ASP A 154 13.46 11.56 22.52
N SER A 155 13.00 12.67 23.09
CA SER A 155 11.59 13.03 23.05
C SER A 155 11.20 13.52 21.66
N LEU A 156 9.94 13.35 21.29
CA LEU A 156 9.42 13.83 20.01
C LEU A 156 9.68 15.31 19.77
N LYS A 157 9.54 16.13 20.83
CA LYS A 157 9.86 17.55 20.77
C LYS A 157 11.30 17.76 20.33
N ASN A 158 12.26 17.14 21.01
CA ASN A 158 13.69 17.33 20.73
C ASN A 158 14.06 16.86 19.32
N SER A 159 13.54 15.70 18.91
CA SER A 159 13.88 15.14 17.60
C SER A 159 13.33 15.96 16.44
N LEU A 160 12.14 16.56 16.59
CA LEU A 160 11.51 17.35 15.55
C LEU A 160 11.90 18.83 15.57
N GLN A 161 12.42 19.33 16.70
CA GLN A 161 12.69 20.74 16.92
C GLN A 161 13.55 21.36 15.82
N THR A 162 14.71 20.78 15.53
CA THR A 162 15.63 21.32 14.52
C THR A 162 14.99 21.37 13.13
N SER A 163 14.23 20.34 12.75
CA SER A 163 13.57 20.27 11.45
C SER A 163 12.41 21.26 11.33
N LEU A 164 11.67 21.49 12.42
CA LEU A 164 10.59 22.48 12.47
C LEU A 164 11.12 23.91 12.49
N GLU A 165 12.21 24.17 13.22
CA GLU A 165 12.86 25.49 13.23
C GLU A 165 13.38 25.86 11.84
N GLN A 166 13.91 24.90 11.07
CA GLN A 166 14.33 25.11 9.68
C GLN A 166 13.18 25.48 8.74
N THR A 167 11.96 25.06 9.04
CA THR A 167 10.75 25.46 8.29
C THR A 167 10.08 26.70 8.86
N GLY A 168 10.64 27.31 9.91
CA GLY A 168 10.08 28.48 10.59
C GLY A 168 8.87 28.17 11.48
N LEU A 169 8.69 26.90 11.86
CA LEU A 169 7.59 26.44 12.70
C LEU A 169 8.06 26.17 14.13
N SER A 170 7.24 26.51 15.12
CA SER A 170 7.49 26.14 16.52
C SER A 170 6.68 24.90 16.91
N THR A 171 7.29 24.00 17.69
CA THR A 171 6.57 22.90 18.34
C THR A 171 5.44 23.38 19.25
N ASP A 172 5.53 24.61 19.77
CA ASP A 172 4.51 25.18 20.65
C ASP A 172 3.27 25.68 19.88
N ASP A 173 3.36 25.87 18.56
CA ASP A 173 2.24 26.25 17.69
C ASP A 173 1.54 25.04 17.08
N LEU A 174 2.14 23.85 17.25
CA LEU A 174 1.67 22.61 16.67
C LEU A 174 1.09 21.68 17.75
N ALA A 175 0.02 21.00 17.38
CA ALA A 175 -0.54 19.87 18.10
C ALA A 175 -0.28 18.59 17.30
N ILE A 176 0.09 17.51 17.99
CA ILE A 176 0.15 16.20 17.37
C ILE A 176 -1.31 15.76 17.18
N GLN A 177 -1.72 15.59 15.93
CA GLN A 177 -3.00 14.95 15.64
C GLN A 177 -2.80 13.45 15.85
N GLU A 178 -3.47 12.90 16.88
CA GLU A 178 -3.38 11.48 17.16
C GLU A 178 -3.79 10.70 15.90
N PRO A 179 -2.96 9.75 15.43
CA PRO A 179 -3.38 8.88 14.34
C PRO A 179 -4.58 8.07 14.83
N ASP A 180 -5.58 7.83 13.96
CA ASP A 180 -6.85 7.13 14.25
C ASP A 180 -6.67 5.62 14.63
N ILE A 181 -5.55 5.22 15.24
CA ILE A 181 -5.21 3.81 15.44
C ILE A 181 -5.61 3.34 16.84
N ILE A 182 -6.47 2.32 16.80
CA ILE A 182 -7.27 1.67 17.85
C ILE A 182 -6.47 0.64 18.69
N GLU A 183 -5.17 0.48 18.50
CA GLU A 183 -4.39 -0.57 19.19
C GLU A 183 -3.59 -0.02 20.38
N GLY A 184 -4.29 0.13 21.51
CA GLY A 184 -3.74 0.42 22.84
C GLY A 184 -3.83 1.90 23.21
N ASP A 185 -4.23 2.17 24.47
CA ASP A 185 -4.43 3.51 25.08
C ASP A 185 -3.14 4.36 25.20
N ILE A 186 -2.17 4.20 24.31
CA ILE A 186 -0.91 4.94 24.36
C ILE A 186 -1.12 6.30 23.68
N SER A 187 -1.52 7.30 24.47
CA SER A 187 -1.55 8.70 24.03
C SER A 187 -0.13 9.15 23.65
N VAL A 188 0.07 9.58 22.41
CA VAL A 188 1.35 10.10 21.91
C VAL A 188 1.38 11.62 22.11
N GLY A 189 2.30 12.11 22.95
CA GLY A 189 2.52 13.53 23.17
C GLY A 189 3.93 13.98 22.82
N TRP A 190 4.19 15.29 22.85
CA TRP A 190 5.51 15.88 22.58
C TRP A 190 6.64 15.37 23.50
N LYS A 191 6.30 14.91 24.70
CA LYS A 191 7.23 14.31 25.67
C LYS A 191 7.42 12.81 25.47
N SER A 192 6.62 12.19 24.62
CA SER A 192 6.73 10.76 24.33
C SER A 192 8.06 10.46 23.62
N PRO A 193 8.68 9.30 23.90
CA PRO A 193 9.86 8.87 23.17
C PRO A 193 9.57 8.77 21.67
N SER A 194 10.46 9.32 20.83
CA SER A 194 10.31 9.34 19.36
C SER A 194 10.16 7.94 18.76
N ARG A 195 10.71 6.92 19.42
CA ARG A 195 10.53 5.51 19.05
C ARG A 195 9.09 5.00 19.06
N LEU A 196 8.15 5.66 19.76
CA LEU A 196 6.74 5.21 19.84
C LEU A 196 5.93 5.46 18.56
N VAL A 197 6.35 6.42 17.75
CA VAL A 197 5.68 6.82 16.50
C VAL A 197 6.45 6.36 15.27
N LYS A 198 7.43 5.49 15.50
CA LYS A 198 8.36 5.00 14.51
C LYS A 198 7.63 4.23 13.39
N GLY A 199 8.06 4.45 12.15
CA GLY A 199 7.42 3.88 10.96
C GLY A 199 6.00 4.39 10.71
N ARG A 200 5.52 5.37 11.49
CA ARG A 200 4.22 6.01 11.30
C ARG A 200 4.45 7.41 10.75
N GLN A 201 3.52 7.84 9.90
CA GLN A 201 3.45 9.23 9.48
C GLN A 201 2.76 10.03 10.58
N LEU A 202 3.50 10.95 11.20
CA LEU A 202 2.93 11.89 12.15
C LEU A 202 2.26 13.06 11.43
N VAL A 203 1.04 13.40 11.86
CA VAL A 203 0.36 14.60 11.38
C VAL A 203 0.45 15.66 12.47
N LEU A 204 1.20 16.73 12.19
CA LEU A 204 1.33 17.88 13.06
C LEU A 204 0.38 18.96 12.56
N ARG A 205 -0.54 19.41 13.39
CA ARG A 205 -1.55 20.38 13.01
C ARG A 205 -1.33 21.69 13.75
N HIS A 206 -1.38 22.80 13.03
CA HIS A 206 -1.36 24.11 13.66
C HIS A 206 -2.54 24.26 14.62
N LYS A 207 -2.32 24.82 15.80
CA LYS A 207 -3.36 24.97 16.84
C LYS A 207 -4.53 25.84 16.39
N ASP A 208 -4.25 26.84 15.55
CA ASP A 208 -5.28 27.71 14.97
C ASP A 208 -6.01 27.09 13.76
N CYS A 209 -5.59 25.90 13.31
CA CYS A 209 -6.28 25.21 12.23
C CYS A 209 -7.68 24.80 12.72
N PRO A 210 -8.76 25.16 12.01
CA PRO A 210 -10.11 24.75 12.39
C PRO A 210 -10.15 23.23 12.54
N PRO A 211 -10.86 22.66 13.54
CA PRO A 211 -10.92 21.22 13.74
C PRO A 211 -11.36 20.53 12.44
N PRO A 212 -10.90 19.29 12.18
CA PRO A 212 -11.36 18.57 11.00
C PRO A 212 -12.88 18.53 11.06
N PRO A 213 -13.59 18.75 9.93
CA PRO A 213 -15.04 18.64 9.92
C PRO A 213 -15.36 17.28 10.54
N ALA A 214 -16.06 17.30 11.67
CA ALA A 214 -16.35 16.09 12.42
C ALA A 214 -16.88 15.07 11.41
N ALA A 215 -16.12 13.99 11.19
CA ALA A 215 -16.49 12.95 10.24
C ALA A 215 -17.94 12.62 10.55
N HIS A 216 -18.84 12.95 9.61
CA HIS A 216 -20.29 13.06 9.83
C HIS A 216 -20.75 12.01 10.84
N GLN A 217 -20.85 12.40 12.12
CA GLN A 217 -21.57 11.59 13.09
C GLN A 217 -22.98 11.59 12.55
N ASP A 218 -23.43 10.42 12.11
CA ASP A 218 -24.71 10.14 11.49
C ASP A 218 -25.75 11.19 11.89
N VAL A 219 -25.91 12.20 11.03
CA VAL A 219 -27.05 13.10 11.16
C VAL A 219 -28.23 12.20 10.80
N PRO A 220 -29.09 11.83 11.76
CA PRO A 220 -30.23 11.01 11.44
C PRO A 220 -31.02 11.76 10.36
N PRO A 221 -31.42 11.08 9.26
CA PRO A 221 -32.03 11.74 8.14
C PRO A 221 -33.24 12.57 8.61
N PRO A 222 -33.33 13.85 8.26
CA PRO A 222 -34.45 14.68 8.65
C PRO A 222 -35.69 14.17 7.91
N GLY A 223 -36.56 13.43 8.60
CA GLY A 223 -37.81 12.98 7.97
C GLY A 223 -38.61 11.86 8.63
N LEU A 224 -38.10 11.11 9.60
CA LEU A 224 -38.92 10.08 10.26
C LEU A 224 -39.62 10.64 11.51
N SER A 225 -40.63 11.46 11.24
CA SER A 225 -41.69 11.78 12.21
C SER A 225 -42.35 10.48 12.66
N SER A 226 -42.19 10.17 13.94
CA SER A 226 -42.87 9.11 14.65
C SER A 226 -44.38 9.37 14.73
N SER A 227 -45.13 8.86 13.75
CA SER A 227 -46.59 8.74 13.87
C SER A 227 -47.09 7.58 13.00
N PHE A 228 -46.86 6.35 13.46
CA PHE A 228 -47.65 5.21 13.01
C PHE A 228 -48.88 5.06 13.93
N PRO A 229 -50.11 5.09 13.40
CA PRO A 229 -51.29 4.79 14.18
C PRO A 229 -51.31 3.31 14.54
N ARG A 230 -51.51 3.01 15.82
CA ARG A 230 -51.81 1.67 16.33
C ARG A 230 -53.11 1.18 15.70
N LEU A 231 -53.02 0.25 14.74
CA LEU A 231 -54.15 -0.57 14.35
C LEU A 231 -54.26 -1.74 15.33
N SER A 232 -55.31 -1.67 16.16
CA SER A 232 -55.74 -2.74 17.06
C SER A 232 -56.24 -3.92 16.23
N VAL A 233 -55.51 -5.03 16.26
CA VAL A 233 -55.97 -6.33 15.73
C VAL A 233 -56.61 -7.11 16.89
N PRO A 234 -57.84 -7.65 16.75
CA PRO A 234 -58.45 -8.49 17.78
C PRO A 234 -57.84 -9.91 17.78
N PRO A 235 -57.91 -10.64 18.92
CA PRO A 235 -57.30 -11.95 19.04
C PRO A 235 -58.17 -13.00 18.32
N ILE A 236 -57.59 -13.69 17.34
CA ILE A 236 -58.19 -14.90 16.75
C ILE A 236 -57.61 -16.12 17.46
N ALA A 237 -58.53 -16.94 17.94
CA ALA A 237 -58.29 -18.16 18.70
C ALA A 237 -57.52 -19.21 17.88
N VAL A 238 -56.61 -19.88 18.58
CA VAL A 238 -55.87 -21.05 18.12
C VAL A 238 -56.79 -22.26 18.17
N SER A 239 -56.98 -22.92 17.04
CA SER A 239 -57.50 -24.29 16.96
C SER A 239 -56.72 -25.10 15.92
N SER A 240 -56.42 -26.33 16.33
CA SER A 240 -55.54 -27.37 15.79
C SER A 240 -55.70 -27.78 14.31
N PRO A 241 -54.74 -28.55 13.76
CA PRO A 241 -54.69 -28.91 12.35
C PRO A 241 -55.28 -30.31 12.05
N GLU A 242 -56.10 -30.39 11.01
CA GLU A 242 -56.32 -31.57 10.16
C GLU A 242 -56.45 -31.03 8.72
N ASP A 243 -55.46 -31.25 7.86
CA ASP A 243 -55.37 -32.36 6.91
C ASP A 243 -56.22 -32.16 5.63
N ARG A 244 -55.62 -32.57 4.51
CA ARG A 244 -56.05 -32.63 3.10
C ARG A 244 -55.44 -31.59 2.17
N GLY A 245 -54.57 -32.11 1.32
CA GLY A 245 -53.93 -31.38 0.25
C GLY A 245 -54.83 -31.16 -0.97
N VAL A 246 -54.27 -30.44 -1.94
CA VAL A 246 -54.39 -30.59 -3.40
C VAL A 246 -53.43 -29.55 -4.01
N PRO A 247 -52.77 -29.85 -5.15
CA PRO A 247 -51.60 -29.10 -5.62
C PRO A 247 -52.02 -27.91 -6.49
N VAL A 248 -51.28 -26.80 -6.40
CA VAL A 248 -51.38 -25.69 -7.35
C VAL A 248 -49.99 -25.38 -7.89
N SER A 249 -49.88 -25.46 -9.21
CA SER A 249 -48.69 -25.22 -10.02
C SER A 249 -48.05 -23.84 -9.77
N PRO A 250 -46.73 -23.72 -9.92
CA PRO A 250 -46.03 -22.47 -9.73
C PRO A 250 -46.28 -21.49 -10.90
N VAL A 251 -46.62 -20.27 -10.54
CA VAL A 251 -46.59 -19.10 -11.42
C VAL A 251 -45.13 -18.71 -11.61
N SER A 252 -44.65 -18.84 -12.85
CA SER A 252 -43.35 -18.31 -13.28
C SER A 252 -43.35 -16.79 -13.16
N ILE A 253 -42.55 -16.28 -12.24
CA ILE A 253 -42.16 -14.86 -12.20
C ILE A 253 -40.89 -14.74 -13.05
N GLY A 254 -40.97 -13.86 -14.06
CA GLY A 254 -40.04 -13.80 -15.17
C GLY A 254 -38.60 -13.46 -14.80
N SER A 255 -37.70 -14.06 -15.59
CA SER A 255 -36.30 -13.67 -15.74
C SER A 255 -36.17 -12.17 -15.99
N LEU A 256 -35.38 -11.53 -15.15
CA LEU A 256 -34.85 -10.20 -15.37
C LEU A 256 -33.40 -10.35 -15.85
N ASP A 257 -33.22 -11.04 -16.97
CA ASP A 257 -31.97 -11.09 -17.72
C ASP A 257 -32.25 -10.45 -19.07
N GLU A 258 -31.72 -9.23 -19.25
CA GLU A 258 -31.30 -8.62 -20.53
C GLU A 258 -31.24 -7.09 -20.37
N LEU A 259 -30.13 -6.60 -19.83
CA LEU A 259 -29.63 -5.27 -20.16
C LEU A 259 -28.44 -5.44 -21.12
N PRO A 260 -28.57 -5.06 -22.40
CA PRO A 260 -27.44 -5.03 -23.32
C PRO A 260 -26.74 -3.67 -23.18
N GLY A 261 -25.45 -3.66 -22.83
CA GLY A 261 -24.76 -2.38 -22.64
C GLY A 261 -23.27 -2.45 -22.34
N LEU A 262 -22.49 -2.79 -23.37
CA LEU A 262 -21.16 -2.24 -23.62
C LEU A 262 -20.16 -2.26 -22.44
N MET A 263 -19.55 -3.42 -22.19
CA MET A 263 -18.34 -3.50 -21.37
C MET A 263 -17.16 -2.93 -22.15
N ASP A 264 -16.83 -1.66 -21.91
CA ASP A 264 -15.46 -1.16 -22.11
C ASP A 264 -14.56 -1.76 -21.03
N ASN A 265 -14.27 -3.06 -21.16
CA ASN A 265 -13.16 -3.70 -20.49
C ASN A 265 -11.89 -3.10 -21.08
N ILE A 266 -11.43 -1.97 -20.52
CA ILE A 266 -10.10 -1.43 -20.79
C ILE A 266 -9.10 -2.34 -20.06
N SER A 267 -9.01 -3.61 -20.47
CA SER A 267 -7.81 -4.39 -20.29
C SER A 267 -6.87 -3.87 -21.36
N VAL A 268 -6.00 -2.92 -21.00
CA VAL A 268 -4.86 -2.61 -21.85
C VAL A 268 -4.07 -3.91 -21.95
N ILE A 269 -4.16 -4.57 -23.10
CA ILE A 269 -3.38 -5.76 -23.43
C ILE A 269 -1.92 -5.31 -23.44
N SER A 270 -1.28 -5.42 -22.30
CA SER A 270 0.17 -5.28 -22.13
C SER A 270 0.74 -6.68 -22.26
N GLU A 271 1.63 -6.89 -23.23
CA GLU A 271 2.39 -8.13 -23.38
C GLU A 271 3.02 -8.55 -22.06
N ASP A 272 2.70 -9.78 -21.67
CA ASP A 272 2.96 -10.39 -20.38
C ASP A 272 4.47 -10.46 -20.10
N VAL A 273 4.93 -9.61 -19.19
CA VAL A 273 6.07 -9.96 -18.35
C VAL A 273 5.45 -10.43 -17.05
N ASP A 274 5.09 -11.72 -17.02
CA ASP A 274 4.68 -12.41 -15.80
C ASP A 274 5.90 -12.50 -14.89
N VAL A 275 6.18 -11.43 -14.15
CA VAL A 275 6.98 -11.54 -12.93
C VAL A 275 6.03 -12.18 -11.92
N GLU A 276 6.28 -13.45 -11.60
CA GLU A 276 5.59 -14.12 -10.51
C GLU A 276 5.79 -13.29 -9.25
N TRP A 277 4.70 -12.78 -8.71
CA TRP A 277 4.68 -12.11 -7.43
C TRP A 277 4.79 -13.19 -6.36
N GLU A 278 5.92 -13.24 -5.64
CA GLU A 278 5.95 -13.95 -4.36
C GLU A 278 4.88 -13.35 -3.43
N GLU A 279 4.21 -14.19 -2.64
CA GLU A 279 3.01 -13.85 -1.85
C GLU A 279 3.05 -12.43 -1.24
N PRO A 280 1.96 -11.65 -1.35
CA PRO A 280 1.88 -10.26 -0.95
C PRO A 280 1.71 -10.22 0.57
N ALA A 281 2.75 -10.68 1.27
CA ALA A 281 2.99 -10.39 2.66
C ALA A 281 3.85 -9.13 2.81
N ASP A 282 3.97 -8.32 1.74
CA ASP A 282 4.37 -6.91 1.84
C ASP A 282 3.29 -6.19 2.65
N ARG A 283 3.49 -6.16 3.98
CA ARG A 283 2.64 -5.48 4.97
C ARG A 283 2.36 -4.00 4.63
N GLY A 284 3.14 -3.40 3.71
CA GLY A 284 2.89 -2.06 3.19
C GLY A 284 1.57 -1.92 2.43
N ALA A 285 1.06 -2.99 1.80
CA ALA A 285 -0.23 -2.94 1.13
C ALA A 285 -1.41 -2.80 2.11
N CYS A 286 -1.26 -3.32 3.34
CA CYS A 286 -2.30 -3.28 4.36
C CYS A 286 -2.60 -1.88 4.91
N SER A 287 -1.71 -0.91 4.66
CA SER A 287 -1.87 0.50 5.06
C SER A 287 -2.28 1.41 3.91
N LEU A 288 -2.54 0.89 2.70
CA LEU A 288 -2.89 1.72 1.55
C LEU A 288 -4.26 2.39 1.76
N PRO A 289 -4.42 3.66 1.38
CA PRO A 289 -5.71 4.33 1.42
C PRO A 289 -6.71 3.58 0.52
N GLY A 290 -7.85 3.19 1.10
CA GLY A 290 -8.89 2.43 0.40
C GLY A 290 -8.53 0.97 0.18
N TRP A 291 -7.68 0.37 1.02
CA TRP A 291 -7.34 -1.05 0.95
C TRP A 291 -8.47 -1.97 1.41
N HIS A 292 -8.91 -2.87 0.53
CA HIS A 292 -9.96 -3.86 0.77
C HIS A 292 -9.40 -5.29 0.55
N PRO A 293 -8.74 -5.89 1.57
CA PRO A 293 -8.02 -7.15 1.43
C PRO A 293 -8.92 -8.36 1.17
N ASN A 294 -10.14 -8.35 1.69
CA ASN A 294 -11.06 -9.49 1.59
C ASN A 294 -12.08 -9.33 0.46
N LEU A 295 -12.02 -8.25 -0.31
CA LEU A 295 -12.97 -8.01 -1.39
C LEU A 295 -12.61 -8.90 -2.58
N PRO A 296 -13.48 -9.87 -2.97
CA PRO A 296 -13.15 -10.77 -4.07
C PRO A 296 -13.06 -10.02 -5.39
N ASP A 297 -12.21 -10.49 -6.32
CA ASP A 297 -12.08 -9.93 -7.67
C ASP A 297 -13.27 -10.32 -8.58
N ARG A 298 -14.49 -10.01 -8.15
CA ARG A 298 -15.69 -10.16 -8.97
C ARG A 298 -16.40 -8.83 -9.10
N THR A 299 -16.68 -8.44 -10.33
CA THR A 299 -17.33 -7.17 -10.69
C THR A 299 -18.58 -6.89 -9.86
N LYS A 300 -19.39 -7.92 -9.59
CA LYS A 300 -20.62 -7.78 -8.77
C LYS A 300 -20.34 -7.26 -7.36
N TYR A 301 -19.31 -7.75 -6.69
CA TYR A 301 -18.97 -7.35 -5.32
C TYR A 301 -18.36 -5.95 -5.30
N ILE A 302 -17.49 -5.64 -6.27
CA ILE A 302 -16.90 -4.31 -6.41
C ILE A 302 -17.99 -3.26 -6.66
N HIS A 303 -18.95 -3.55 -7.55
CA HIS A 303 -20.10 -2.67 -7.78
C HIS A 303 -20.95 -2.49 -6.52
N GLN A 304 -21.15 -3.54 -5.73
CA GLN A 304 -21.92 -3.45 -4.49
C GLN A 304 -21.26 -2.51 -3.46
N VAL A 305 -19.94 -2.59 -3.31
CA VAL A 305 -19.18 -1.71 -2.41
C VAL A 305 -19.12 -0.27 -2.92
N MET A 306 -18.96 -0.09 -4.24
CA MET A 306 -18.78 1.23 -4.86
C MET A 306 -20.09 1.94 -5.20
N ALA A 307 -21.23 1.24 -5.22
CA ALA A 307 -22.53 1.80 -5.61
C ALA A 307 -22.92 3.10 -4.87
N PRO A 308 -22.70 3.23 -3.54
CA PRO A 308 -23.01 4.48 -2.83
C PRO A 308 -22.20 5.68 -3.30
N TYR A 309 -21.02 5.45 -3.90
CA TYR A 309 -20.05 6.47 -4.26
C TYR A 309 -20.08 6.85 -5.74
N ILE A 310 -20.85 6.13 -6.57
CA ILE A 310 -20.84 6.29 -8.04
C ILE A 310 -21.32 7.67 -8.52
N ALA A 311 -22.03 8.41 -7.66
CA ALA A 311 -22.54 9.74 -7.95
C ALA A 311 -21.43 10.81 -8.01
N ALA A 312 -20.24 10.54 -7.46
CA ALA A 312 -19.11 11.46 -7.43
C ALA A 312 -17.85 10.81 -8.00
N ASP A 313 -17.06 11.58 -8.74
CA ASP A 313 -15.82 11.09 -9.36
C ASP A 313 -14.65 11.05 -8.38
N GLY A 314 -13.78 10.08 -8.56
CA GLY A 314 -12.51 9.95 -7.86
C GLY A 314 -12.56 9.20 -6.54
N TRP A 315 -13.68 8.54 -6.22
CA TRP A 315 -13.69 7.55 -5.14
C TRP A 315 -13.01 6.28 -5.60
N PHE A 316 -12.06 5.78 -4.82
CA PHE A 316 -11.29 4.61 -5.22
C PHE A 316 -11.14 3.59 -4.09
N LEU A 317 -10.93 2.33 -4.51
CA LEU A 317 -10.49 1.25 -3.65
C LEU A 317 -9.32 0.51 -4.30
N VAL A 318 -8.45 -0.02 -3.46
CA VAL A 318 -7.32 -0.88 -3.80
C VAL A 318 -7.63 -2.26 -3.26
N ARG A 319 -7.41 -3.30 -4.06
CA ARG A 319 -7.76 -4.68 -3.69
C ARG A 319 -6.77 -5.67 -4.31
N PRO A 320 -6.60 -6.86 -3.70
CA PRO A 320 -5.83 -7.92 -4.33
C PRO A 320 -6.58 -8.47 -5.55
N LEU A 321 -5.80 -9.02 -6.48
CA LEU A 321 -6.22 -9.85 -7.60
C LEU A 321 -5.70 -11.27 -7.37
N ASP A 322 -6.25 -12.23 -8.11
CA ASP A 322 -5.64 -13.55 -8.26
C ASP A 322 -4.19 -13.40 -8.76
N ASN A 323 -3.29 -14.26 -8.26
CA ASN A 323 -1.85 -14.25 -8.55
C ASN A 323 -1.07 -13.07 -7.94
N ASN A 324 -1.47 -12.62 -6.74
CA ASN A 324 -0.75 -11.62 -5.93
C ASN A 324 -0.56 -10.26 -6.62
N ARG A 325 -1.39 -9.96 -7.63
CA ARG A 325 -1.42 -8.66 -8.28
C ARG A 325 -2.36 -7.73 -7.51
N LEU A 326 -2.26 -6.44 -7.77
CA LEU A 326 -3.14 -5.43 -7.17
C LEU A 326 -3.98 -4.74 -8.26
N ALA A 327 -5.19 -4.35 -7.90
CA ALA A 327 -6.05 -3.54 -8.75
C ALA A 327 -6.60 -2.33 -7.98
N VAL A 328 -6.79 -1.24 -8.72
CA VAL A 328 -7.48 -0.04 -8.25
C VAL A 328 -8.77 0.11 -9.04
N SER A 329 -9.88 0.27 -8.33
CA SER A 329 -11.18 0.58 -8.93
C SER A 329 -11.56 2.00 -8.55
N VAL A 330 -11.99 2.82 -9.51
CA VAL A 330 -12.29 4.24 -9.30
C VAL A 330 -13.59 4.66 -9.97
N THR A 331 -14.37 5.54 -9.32
CA THR A 331 -15.58 6.14 -9.88
C THR A 331 -15.23 7.25 -10.87
N PHE A 332 -15.83 7.23 -12.06
CA PHE A 332 -15.62 8.23 -13.10
C PHE A 332 -16.81 8.34 -14.06
N ASN A 333 -17.33 9.55 -14.26
CA ASN A 333 -18.45 9.87 -15.14
C ASN A 333 -19.68 8.98 -14.88
N GLY A 334 -20.00 8.73 -13.61
CA GLY A 334 -21.14 7.89 -13.21
C GLY A 334 -20.94 6.39 -13.45
N GLY A 335 -19.72 5.96 -13.78
CA GLY A 335 -19.33 4.56 -13.91
C GLY A 335 -18.18 4.18 -12.99
N ILE A 336 -17.77 2.91 -13.06
CA ILE A 336 -16.58 2.39 -12.37
C ILE A 336 -15.55 1.99 -13.42
N ARG A 337 -14.29 2.37 -13.19
CA ARG A 337 -13.13 2.00 -14.01
C ARG A 337 -12.17 1.16 -13.18
N HIS A 338 -11.60 0.12 -13.78
CA HIS A 338 -10.66 -0.78 -13.11
C HIS A 338 -9.27 -0.65 -13.76
N PHE A 339 -8.25 -0.54 -12.94
CA PHE A 339 -6.85 -0.41 -13.35
C PHE A 339 -6.02 -1.48 -12.63
N LYS A 340 -5.18 -2.18 -13.37
CA LYS A 340 -4.22 -3.14 -12.80
C LYS A 340 -2.94 -2.41 -12.43
N ILE A 341 -2.39 -2.68 -11.25
CA ILE A 341 -1.06 -2.23 -10.86
C ILE A 341 -0.07 -3.32 -11.26
N HIS A 342 0.95 -2.93 -12.00
CA HIS A 342 2.06 -3.78 -12.39
C HIS A 342 3.30 -3.43 -11.58
N ARG A 343 4.16 -4.42 -11.34
CA ARG A 343 5.45 -4.28 -10.67
C ARG A 343 6.57 -4.70 -11.64
N THR A 344 7.62 -3.89 -11.76
CA THR A 344 8.81 -4.24 -12.54
C THR A 344 9.70 -5.21 -11.76
N ARG A 345 10.69 -5.81 -12.43
CA ARG A 345 11.75 -6.59 -11.76
C ARG A 345 12.53 -5.79 -10.72
N ASP A 346 12.68 -4.48 -10.95
CA ASP A 346 13.37 -3.55 -10.03
C ASP A 346 12.45 -2.99 -8.93
N ASP A 347 11.35 -3.69 -8.61
CA ASP A 347 10.39 -3.31 -7.56
C ASP A 347 9.73 -1.92 -7.70
N ARG A 348 9.44 -1.51 -8.95
CA ARG A 348 8.72 -0.26 -9.22
C ARG A 348 7.31 -0.52 -9.70
N TYR A 349 6.37 0.30 -9.25
CA TYR A 349 4.95 0.17 -9.50
C TYR A 349 4.49 1.09 -10.62
N TYR A 350 3.57 0.62 -11.46
CA TYR A 350 2.99 1.42 -12.54
C TYR A 350 1.61 0.91 -12.95
N PHE A 351 0.72 1.80 -13.39
CA PHE A 351 -0.55 1.41 -14.03
C PHE A 351 -0.38 1.10 -15.52
N HIS A 352 0.60 1.71 -16.18
CA HIS A 352 0.86 1.51 -17.61
C HIS A 352 2.36 1.58 -17.94
N ARG A 353 2.93 0.57 -18.63
CA ARG A 353 4.40 0.38 -18.84
C ARG A 353 5.15 1.57 -19.46
N LYS A 354 4.41 2.39 -20.23
CA LYS A 354 4.89 3.61 -20.91
C LYS A 354 4.78 4.89 -20.07
N GLN A 355 4.22 4.81 -18.86
CA GLN A 355 4.02 5.94 -17.96
C GLN A 355 4.88 5.80 -16.72
N ARG A 356 4.79 6.80 -15.84
CA ARG A 356 5.58 6.93 -14.62
C ARG A 356 5.66 5.62 -13.84
N ARG A 357 6.86 5.37 -13.31
CA ARG A 357 7.20 4.21 -12.51
C ARG A 357 7.65 4.73 -11.17
N GLU A 358 6.93 4.34 -10.14
CA GLU A 358 7.15 4.85 -8.80
C GLU A 358 7.73 3.75 -7.90
N GLU A 359 8.49 4.17 -6.91
CA GLU A 359 9.17 3.25 -5.99
C GLU A 359 8.20 2.68 -4.95
N SER A 360 7.03 3.31 -4.74
CA SER A 360 5.98 2.82 -3.86
C SER A 360 4.59 2.94 -4.49
N ILE A 361 3.64 2.12 -4.01
CA ILE A 361 2.23 2.20 -4.41
C ILE A 361 1.59 3.50 -3.89
N ASP A 362 2.02 4.00 -2.73
CA ASP A 362 1.55 5.27 -2.18
C ASP A 362 1.94 6.46 -3.07
N ASP A 363 3.19 6.51 -3.54
CA ASP A 363 3.66 7.54 -4.46
C ASP A 363 2.89 7.46 -5.79
N LEU A 364 2.66 6.23 -6.28
CA LEU A 364 1.84 6.00 -7.46
C LEU A 364 0.43 6.57 -7.26
N ILE A 365 -0.25 6.23 -6.16
CA ILE A 365 -1.59 6.73 -5.86
C ILE A 365 -1.59 8.27 -5.76
N ASN A 366 -0.65 8.85 -5.00
CA ASN A 366 -0.53 10.30 -4.79
C ASN A 366 -0.30 11.06 -6.09
N ILE A 367 0.57 10.56 -6.97
CA ILE A 367 0.81 11.17 -8.28
C ILE A 367 -0.47 11.14 -9.11
N TYR A 368 -1.19 10.02 -9.13
CA TYR A 368 -2.43 9.92 -9.88
C TYR A 368 -3.63 10.61 -9.21
N SER A 369 -3.53 11.00 -7.93
CA SER A 369 -4.42 11.97 -7.30
C SER A 369 -4.27 13.38 -7.86
N MET A 370 -3.04 13.76 -8.28
CA MET A 370 -2.71 15.10 -8.76
C MET A 370 -2.73 15.21 -10.28
N GLU A 371 -2.24 14.17 -10.98
CA GLU A 371 -2.01 14.18 -12.42
C GLU A 371 -3.11 13.46 -13.20
N GLY A 372 -3.89 12.59 -12.56
CA GLY A 372 -5.00 11.87 -13.18
C GLY A 372 -4.57 10.68 -14.05
N LEU A 373 -5.38 9.62 -14.01
CA LEU A 373 -5.25 8.42 -14.83
C LEU A 373 -5.85 8.67 -16.22
N PRO A 374 -5.08 8.51 -17.31
CA PRO A 374 -5.62 8.72 -18.64
C PRO A 374 -6.61 7.62 -18.99
N THR A 375 -7.82 8.03 -19.40
CA THR A 375 -8.80 7.11 -19.99
C THR A 375 -8.43 6.81 -21.44
N ALA A 376 -8.83 5.64 -21.95
CA ALA A 376 -8.57 5.26 -23.35
C ALA A 376 -9.13 6.27 -24.37
N GLU A 377 -10.13 7.07 -23.98
CA GLU A 377 -10.71 8.14 -24.80
C GLU A 377 -9.72 9.29 -25.06
N SER A 378 -8.80 9.58 -24.13
CA SER A 378 -7.71 10.57 -24.32
C SER A 378 -6.86 10.30 -25.57
N ARG A 379 -6.71 9.01 -25.94
CA ARG A 379 -5.86 8.59 -27.06
C ARG A 379 -6.53 8.79 -28.41
N ARG A 380 -7.86 8.76 -28.48
CA ARG A 380 -8.56 8.99 -29.75
C ARG A 380 -8.46 10.45 -30.18
N VAL A 381 -8.36 11.38 -29.22
CA VAL A 381 -8.27 12.81 -29.47
C VAL A 381 -6.86 13.25 -29.91
N ASN A 382 -5.80 12.57 -29.43
CA ASN A 382 -4.41 12.94 -29.71
C ASN A 382 -3.73 12.15 -30.83
N ARG A 383 -4.47 11.37 -31.64
CA ARG A 383 -3.89 10.84 -32.88
C ARG A 383 -3.71 12.04 -33.80
N PRO A 384 -2.47 12.42 -34.22
CA PRO A 384 -2.29 13.49 -35.18
C PRO A 384 -3.15 13.13 -36.39
N SER A 385 -4.07 14.03 -36.75
CA SER A 385 -4.78 13.93 -38.02
C SER A 385 -3.72 13.62 -39.05
N ARG A 386 -3.78 12.42 -39.65
CA ARG A 386 -2.89 12.03 -40.74
C ARG A 386 -2.89 13.23 -41.69
N PRO A 387 -1.74 13.83 -42.03
CA PRO A 387 -1.72 15.00 -42.90
C PRO A 387 -2.49 14.60 -44.15
N SER A 388 -3.68 15.20 -44.31
CA SER A 388 -4.45 15.05 -45.52
C SER A 388 -3.52 15.51 -46.62
N HIS A 389 -3.22 14.61 -47.55
CA HIS A 389 -2.57 14.97 -48.78
C HIS A 389 -3.33 16.17 -49.38
N PRO A 390 -2.63 17.20 -49.86
CA PRO A 390 -3.28 18.31 -50.55
C PRO A 390 -3.84 17.76 -51.86
N SER A 391 -5.12 17.41 -51.85
CA SER A 391 -5.87 16.99 -53.03
C SER A 391 -7.30 17.47 -52.83
N ASP A 392 -7.59 18.63 -53.42
CA ASP A 392 -8.92 19.11 -53.77
C ASP A 392 -10.04 18.92 -52.72
N GLU A 393 -9.90 19.51 -51.54
CA GLU A 393 -11.05 19.74 -50.68
C GLU A 393 -11.73 21.05 -51.11
N PRO A 394 -12.93 21.02 -51.72
CA PRO A 394 -13.62 22.23 -52.14
C PRO A 394 -14.00 23.07 -50.91
N PRO A 395 -14.06 24.40 -51.04
CA PRO A 395 -14.34 25.31 -49.93
C PRO A 395 -15.66 24.92 -49.24
N PRO A 396 -15.74 25.07 -47.91
CA PRO A 396 -16.94 24.73 -47.15
C PRO A 396 -18.12 25.51 -47.72
N LEU A 397 -19.16 24.79 -48.13
CA LEU A 397 -20.39 25.39 -48.62
C LEU A 397 -20.98 26.27 -47.50
N PRO A 398 -21.53 27.45 -47.84
CA PRO A 398 -22.22 28.28 -46.85
C PRO A 398 -23.36 27.46 -46.22
N PRO A 399 -23.63 27.65 -44.92
CA PRO A 399 -24.69 26.94 -44.22
C PRO A 399 -26.01 27.16 -44.96
N ARG A 400 -26.71 26.06 -45.26
CA ARG A 400 -28.02 26.14 -45.92
C ARG A 400 -28.99 26.93 -45.04
N PRO A 401 -29.65 27.98 -45.57
CA PRO A 401 -30.71 28.66 -44.85
C PRO A 401 -31.80 27.65 -44.44
N GLY A 402 -32.07 27.53 -43.15
CA GLY A 402 -33.08 26.62 -42.60
C GLY A 402 -32.55 25.33 -41.96
N GLN A 403 -31.24 25.11 -41.89
CA GLN A 403 -30.69 23.99 -41.14
C GLN A 403 -30.66 24.34 -39.63
N PRO A 404 -31.42 23.64 -38.76
CA PRO A 404 -31.43 23.91 -37.33
C PRO A 404 -30.02 23.72 -36.78
N ALA A 405 -29.57 24.67 -35.94
CA ALA A 405 -28.29 24.56 -35.25
C ALA A 405 -28.23 23.18 -34.59
N GLY A 406 -27.25 22.36 -35.00
CA GLY A 406 -27.00 21.08 -34.36
C GLY A 406 -26.84 21.30 -32.85
N PRO A 407 -27.20 20.31 -32.02
CA PRO A 407 -27.04 20.43 -30.57
C PRO A 407 -25.60 20.87 -30.27
N PRO A 408 -25.40 21.78 -29.31
CA PRO A 408 -24.08 22.29 -28.98
C PRO A 408 -23.15 21.10 -28.71
N ALA A 409 -21.97 21.13 -29.32
CA ALA A 409 -20.96 20.11 -29.10
C ALA A 409 -20.75 19.98 -27.58
N VAL A 410 -21.09 18.80 -27.04
CA VAL A 410 -20.88 18.50 -25.63
C VAL A 410 -19.37 18.67 -25.40
N PRO A 411 -18.94 19.55 -24.48
CA PRO A 411 -17.52 19.68 -24.19
C PRO A 411 -16.99 18.30 -23.81
N THR A 412 -15.98 17.84 -24.54
CA THR A 412 -15.22 16.64 -24.20
C THR A 412 -14.64 16.84 -22.81
N ARG A 413 -15.36 16.36 -21.80
CA ARG A 413 -14.94 16.39 -20.40
C ARG A 413 -13.57 15.74 -20.29
N ASP A 414 -12.73 16.35 -19.47
CA ASP A 414 -11.33 15.97 -19.24
C ASP A 414 -11.16 14.44 -19.17
N SER A 415 -10.25 13.94 -20.01
CA SER A 415 -10.03 12.50 -20.23
C SER A 415 -9.20 11.82 -19.13
N MET A 416 -9.24 12.37 -17.92
CA MET A 416 -8.34 12.04 -16.81
C MET A 416 -9.16 11.74 -15.55
N VAL A 417 -8.87 10.61 -14.91
CA VAL A 417 -9.54 10.16 -13.68
C VAL A 417 -8.62 10.38 -12.49
N TYR A 418 -9.00 11.24 -11.55
CA TYR A 418 -8.19 11.54 -10.37
C TYR A 418 -8.57 10.65 -9.19
N LEU A 419 -7.59 10.11 -8.48
CA LEU A 419 -7.82 9.36 -7.24
C LEU A 419 -7.96 10.34 -6.07
N LYS A 420 -9.19 10.65 -5.63
CA LYS A 420 -9.46 11.72 -4.66
C LYS A 420 -9.78 11.20 -3.26
N HIS A 421 -10.63 10.18 -3.18
CA HIS A 421 -11.23 9.75 -1.92
C HIS A 421 -11.12 8.24 -1.78
N PRO A 422 -10.40 7.73 -0.76
CA PRO A 422 -10.42 6.30 -0.47
C PRO A 422 -11.80 5.90 0.05
N ILE A 423 -12.32 4.78 -0.46
CA ILE A 423 -13.55 4.17 0.07
C ILE A 423 -13.23 3.55 1.44
N PRO A 424 -14.03 3.83 2.48
CA PRO A 424 -13.83 3.23 3.79
C PRO A 424 -14.16 1.73 3.77
N VAL A 425 -13.40 0.96 4.56
CA VAL A 425 -13.61 -0.48 4.70
C VAL A 425 -14.85 -0.77 5.54
N ASP A 426 -15.92 -1.24 4.89
CA ASP A 426 -17.07 -1.82 5.56
C ASP A 426 -16.79 -3.29 5.88
N LYS A 427 -16.27 -3.53 7.10
CA LYS A 427 -15.89 -4.87 7.56
C LYS A 427 -17.07 -5.85 7.58
N GLU A 428 -18.27 -5.39 7.94
CA GLU A 428 -19.45 -6.25 7.98
C GLU A 428 -19.82 -6.71 6.57
N LEU A 429 -19.80 -5.78 5.61
CA LEU A 429 -20.05 -6.11 4.21
C LEU A 429 -18.99 -7.08 3.68
N GLU A 430 -17.69 -6.84 3.92
CA GLU A 430 -16.62 -7.75 3.48
C GLU A 430 -16.79 -9.16 4.05
N GLU A 431 -17.03 -9.30 5.36
CA GLU A 431 -17.23 -10.61 5.99
C GLU A 431 -18.46 -11.35 5.41
N ARG A 432 -19.55 -10.62 5.15
CA ARG A 432 -20.75 -11.19 4.51
C ARG A 432 -20.49 -11.62 3.08
N LEU A 433 -19.66 -10.90 2.33
CA LEU A 433 -19.29 -11.26 0.96
C LEU A 433 -18.36 -12.49 0.94
N LYS A 434 -17.36 -12.51 1.82
CA LYS A 434 -16.46 -13.64 2.01
C LYS A 434 -17.22 -14.92 2.38
N LYS A 435 -18.13 -14.85 3.36
CA LYS A 435 -18.96 -16.00 3.74
C LYS A 435 -19.80 -16.53 2.58
N LYS A 436 -20.38 -15.65 1.76
CA LYS A 436 -21.13 -16.05 0.56
C LYS A 436 -20.26 -16.76 -0.48
N GLU A 437 -19.02 -16.34 -0.63
CA GLU A 437 -18.07 -16.98 -1.54
C GLU A 437 -17.67 -18.38 -1.03
N GLU A 438 -17.36 -18.52 0.26
CA GLU A 438 -17.08 -19.81 0.89
C GLU A 438 -18.28 -20.77 0.76
N GLU A 439 -19.51 -20.30 1.01
CA GLU A 439 -20.73 -21.10 0.82
C GLU A 439 -20.94 -21.54 -0.63
N HIS A 440 -20.54 -20.74 -1.61
CA HIS A 440 -20.64 -21.10 -3.03
C HIS A 440 -19.56 -22.11 -3.43
N TYR A 441 -18.38 -22.04 -2.83
CA TYR A 441 -17.29 -22.98 -3.07
C TYR A 441 -17.63 -24.39 -2.58
N TYR A 442 -18.27 -24.53 -1.42
CA TYR A 442 -18.64 -25.87 -0.89
C TYR A 442 -19.87 -26.50 -1.53
N LYS A 443 -20.66 -25.74 -2.30
CA LYS A 443 -21.89 -26.24 -2.96
C LYS A 443 -21.65 -26.75 -4.38
N ASN A 444 -20.50 -26.47 -4.97
CA ASN A 444 -20.09 -26.94 -6.29
C ASN A 444 -18.89 -27.87 -6.13
#